data_AF-A0A9D6J6E3-F1
#
_entry.id   AF-A0A9D6J6E3-F1
#
_cell.length_a   1.000
_cell.length_b   1.000
_cell.length_c   1.000
_cell.angle_alpha   90.00
_cell.angle_beta   90.00
_cell.angle_gamma   90.00
#
_symmetry.space_group_name_H-M   'P 1'
#
loop_
_entity.id
_entity.type
_entity.pdbx_description
1 polymer ?
#
loop_
_entity_poly.entity_id
_entity_poly.type
_entity_poly.pdbx_seq_one_letter_code
_entity_poly.pdbx_strand_id
1 'polypeptide(L)'
;MSLSQIFGSTSLTKAINVSTVYVGFTYVAPTPGAAGLAEASGAAFFRGILPEKKAVLVVLLFRVLTSYFQVVFGLIYLGFVGCVKEILQKKQVQILRS
;
A
#
# COMPACT_ATOMS: atom_id res chain seq x y z
N MET A 1 -2.64 13.50 25.19
CA MET A 1 -2.94 12.21 24.54
C MET A 1 -1.83 11.95 23.53
N SER A 2 -0.98 10.95 23.74
CA SER A 2 0.14 10.70 22.82
C SER A 2 -0.38 10.03 21.54
N LEU A 3 0.28 10.28 20.40
CA LEU A 3 -0.08 9.67 19.10
C LEU A 3 -0.20 8.13 19.20
N SER A 4 0.62 7.50 20.05
CA SER A 4 0.59 6.06 20.31
C SER A 4 -0.71 5.57 20.96
N GLN A 5 -1.31 6.38 21.86
CA GLN A 5 -2.57 6.03 22.54
C GLN A 5 -3.78 6.11 21.59
N ILE A 6 -3.76 7.03 20.61
CA ILE A 6 -4.82 7.18 19.60
C ILE A 6 -4.92 5.91 18.73
N PHE A 7 -3.77 5.31 18.39
CA PHE A 7 -3.69 4.08 17.59
C PHE A 7 -3.63 2.79 18.43
N GLY A 8 -3.74 2.87 19.76
CA GLY A 8 -3.75 1.71 20.65
C GLY A 8 -2.42 0.95 20.76
N SER A 9 -1.29 1.58 20.44
CA SER A 9 0.06 1.00 20.56
C SER A 9 0.66 1.27 21.93
N THR A 10 1.29 0.25 22.51
CA THR A 10 2.01 0.35 23.80
C THR A 10 3.30 1.16 23.71
N SER A 11 3.91 1.31 22.51
CA SER A 11 5.15 2.07 22.30
C SER A 11 5.36 2.44 20.83
N LEU A 12 5.63 3.72 20.56
CA LEU A 12 5.86 4.25 19.20
C LEU A 12 7.14 3.67 18.58
N THR A 13 8.23 3.58 19.34
CA THR A 13 9.51 3.04 18.86
C THR A 13 9.40 1.59 18.42
N LYS A 14 8.65 0.77 19.17
CA LYS A 14 8.39 -0.63 18.79
C LYS A 14 7.56 -0.70 17.51
N ALA A 15 6.55 0.17 17.37
CA ALA A 15 5.70 0.20 16.18
C ALA A 15 6.49 0.58 14.92
N ILE A 16 7.42 1.53 15.01
CA ILE A 16 8.32 1.91 13.91
C ILE A 16 9.24 0.75 13.55
N ASN A 17 9.89 0.13 14.54
CA ASN A 17 10.81 -0.98 14.26
C ASN A 17 10.11 -2.17 13.59
N VAL A 18 8.93 -2.56 14.09
CA VAL A 18 8.16 -3.66 13.51
C VAL A 18 7.64 -3.31 12.12
N SER A 19 7.18 -2.08 11.89
CA SER A 19 6.70 -1.68 10.56
C SER A 19 7.84 -1.63 9.54
N THR A 20 9.03 -1.14 9.91
CA THR A 20 10.21 -1.13 9.04
C THR A 20 10.63 -2.54 8.64
N VAL A 21 10.74 -3.46 9.60
CA VAL A 21 11.10 -4.86 9.32
C VAL A 21 10.02 -5.55 8.48
N TYR A 22 8.75 -5.29 8.77
CA TYR A 22 7.62 -5.84 8.02
C TYR A 22 7.61 -5.37 6.55
N VAL A 23 7.90 -4.10 6.28
CA VAL A 23 8.04 -3.57 4.92
C VAL A 23 9.22 -4.20 4.20
N GLY A 24 10.37 -4.36 4.88
CA GLY A 24 11.54 -5.04 4.30
C GLY A 24 11.26 -6.49 3.92
N PHE A 25 10.60 -7.25 4.82
CA PHE A 25 10.20 -8.64 4.55
C PHE A 25 9.23 -8.75 3.39
N THR A 26 8.26 -7.83 3.34
CA THR A 26 7.29 -7.71 2.25
C THR A 26 7.97 -7.45 0.91
N TYR A 27 9.00 -6.60 0.87
CA TYR A 27 9.69 -6.23 -0.36
C TYR A 27 10.43 -7.41 -1.01
N VAL A 28 10.91 -8.37 -0.19
CA VAL A 28 11.60 -9.58 -0.64
C VAL A 28 10.62 -10.69 -1.04
N ALA A 29 9.33 -10.55 -0.71
CA ALA A 29 8.33 -11.57 -1.02
C ALA A 29 8.08 -11.68 -2.54
N PRO A 30 8.14 -12.89 -3.13
CA PRO A 30 8.05 -13.09 -4.59
C PRO A 30 6.63 -12.96 -5.16
N THR A 31 5.70 -12.35 -4.42
CA THR A 31 4.31 -12.17 -4.87
C THR A 31 4.03 -10.70 -5.20
N PRO A 32 3.31 -10.39 -6.30
CA PRO A 32 2.89 -9.01 -6.58
C PRO A 32 2.13 -8.43 -5.39
N GLY A 33 2.62 -7.33 -4.82
CA GLY A 33 2.05 -6.73 -3.61
C GLY A 33 2.26 -7.52 -2.30
N ALA A 34 3.05 -8.60 -2.35
CA ALA A 34 3.37 -9.51 -1.25
C ALA A 34 2.16 -10.17 -0.56
N ALA A 35 0.99 -10.14 -1.20
CA ALA A 35 -0.31 -10.31 -0.54
C ALA A 35 -0.40 -11.58 0.33
N GLY A 36 -0.05 -12.75 -0.22
CA GLY A 36 -0.17 -14.02 0.52
C GLY A 36 0.81 -14.19 1.68
N LEU A 37 2.05 -13.71 1.55
CA LEU A 37 3.05 -13.80 2.63
C LEU A 37 2.87 -12.71 3.68
N ALA A 38 2.43 -11.52 3.27
CA ALA A 38 2.17 -10.39 4.15
C ALA A 38 0.93 -10.60 5.03
N GLU A 39 -0.13 -11.21 4.49
CA GLU A 39 -1.32 -11.58 5.26
C GLU A 39 -1.02 -12.66 6.31
N ALA A 40 -0.27 -13.70 5.94
CA ALA A 40 0.08 -14.78 6.84
C ALA A 40 1.06 -14.33 7.95
N SER A 41 1.99 -13.44 7.65
CA SER A 41 3.02 -12.98 8.60
C SER A 41 2.62 -11.73 9.39
N GLY A 42 1.68 -10.92 8.90
CA GLY A 42 1.30 -9.65 9.52
C GLY A 42 0.78 -9.81 10.95
N ALA A 43 -0.09 -10.79 11.20
CA ALA A 43 -0.56 -11.06 12.56
C ALA A 43 0.62 -11.44 13.49
N ALA A 44 1.58 -12.22 13.02
CA ALA A 44 2.75 -12.65 13.80
C ALA A 44 3.69 -11.49 14.15
N PHE A 45 3.94 -10.56 13.22
CA PHE A 45 4.78 -9.38 13.44
C PHE A 45 4.17 -8.39 14.44
N PHE A 46 2.85 -8.19 14.38
CA PHE A 46 2.17 -7.17 15.19
C PHE A 46 1.55 -7.70 16.50
N ARG A 47 1.51 -9.02 16.73
CA ARG A 47 0.97 -9.67 17.95
C ARG A 47 1.61 -9.17 19.25
N GLY A 48 2.89 -8.78 19.20
CA GLY A 48 3.62 -8.27 20.37
C GLY A 48 3.35 -6.81 20.73
N ILE A 49 2.61 -6.06 19.88
CA ILE A 49 2.40 -4.61 20.03
C ILE A 49 0.90 -4.27 20.08
N LEU A 50 0.06 -5.03 19.36
CA LEU A 50 -1.37 -4.84 19.31
C LEU A 50 -2.13 -6.13 19.67
N PRO A 51 -3.33 -6.02 20.29
CA PRO A 51 -4.23 -7.16 20.44
C PRO A 51 -4.50 -7.82 19.08
N GLU A 52 -4.55 -9.15 19.02
CA GLU A 52 -4.65 -9.92 17.76
C GLU A 52 -5.75 -9.43 16.80
N LYS A 53 -6.94 -9.12 17.35
CA LYS A 53 -8.07 -8.59 16.57
C LYS A 53 -7.77 -7.23 15.91
N LYS A 54 -6.90 -6.42 16.52
CA LYS A 54 -6.47 -5.11 15.99
C LYS A 54 -5.24 -5.23 15.09
N ALA A 55 -4.36 -6.19 15.33
CA ALA A 55 -3.16 -6.43 14.53
C ALA A 55 -3.51 -6.77 13.07
N VAL A 56 -4.48 -7.66 12.85
CA VAL A 56 -4.97 -8.03 11.50
C VAL A 56 -5.57 -6.81 10.80
N LEU A 57 -6.35 -6.00 11.53
CA LEU A 57 -7.00 -4.80 11.00
C LEU A 57 -5.98 -3.75 10.54
N VAL A 58 -4.92 -3.52 11.33
CA VAL A 58 -3.84 -2.58 10.98
C VAL A 58 -3.08 -3.05 9.74
N VAL A 59 -2.81 -4.35 9.62
CA VAL A 59 -2.16 -4.92 8.44
C VAL A 59 -3.02 -4.74 7.20
N LEU A 60 -4.32 -5.07 7.27
CA LEU A 60 -5.25 -4.86 6.15
C LEU A 60 -5.37 -3.39 5.77
N LEU A 61 -5.51 -2.49 6.75
CA LEU A 61 -5.61 -1.06 6.50
C LEU A 61 -4.32 -0.50 5.86
N PHE A 62 -3.16 -0.94 6.34
CA PHE A 62 -1.87 -0.59 5.75
C PHE A 62 -1.73 -1.09 4.31
N ARG A 63 -2.25 -2.29 4.01
CA ARG A 63 -2.25 -2.85 2.64
C ARG A 63 -3.16 -2.07 1.70
N VAL A 64 -4.36 -1.70 2.16
CA VAL A 64 -5.30 -0.89 1.38
C VAL A 64 -4.68 0.47 1.08
N LEU A 65 -4.10 1.12 2.09
CA LEU A 65 -3.44 2.41 1.89
C LEU A 65 -2.29 2.31 0.90
N THR A 66 -1.33 1.39 1.11
CA THR A 66 -0.12 1.33 0.27
C THR A 66 -0.39 0.87 -1.16
N SER A 67 -1.27 -0.12 -1.35
CA SER A 67 -1.54 -0.68 -2.69
C SER A 67 -2.47 0.22 -3.49
N TYR A 68 -3.58 0.69 -2.88
CA TYR A 68 -4.57 1.47 -3.62
C TYR A 68 -4.15 2.93 -3.78
N PHE A 69 -3.43 3.54 -2.82
CA PHE A 69 -2.94 4.91 -3.02
C PHE A 69 -1.95 4.96 -4.17
N GLN A 70 -1.01 4.00 -4.27
CA GLN A 70 -0.06 3.98 -5.39
C GLN A 70 -0.76 3.88 -6.75
N VAL A 71 -1.82 3.07 -6.86
CA VAL A 71 -2.62 2.98 -8.09
C VAL A 71 -3.35 4.29 -8.38
N VAL A 72 -3.98 4.91 -7.36
CA VAL A 72 -4.69 6.18 -7.52
C VAL A 72 -3.73 7.30 -7.94
N PHE A 73 -2.58 7.43 -7.28
CA PHE A 73 -1.55 8.40 -7.64
C PHE A 73 -0.99 8.13 -9.04
N GLY A 74 -0.74 6.87 -9.39
CA GLY A 74 -0.29 6.48 -10.72
C GLY A 74 -1.32 6.84 -11.80
N LEU A 75 -2.61 6.66 -11.53
CA LEU A 75 -3.70 7.00 -12.45
C LEU A 75 -3.82 8.52 -12.64
N ILE A 76 -3.78 9.29 -11.55
CA ILE A 76 -3.80 10.76 -11.61
C ILE A 76 -2.58 11.28 -12.37
N TYR A 77 -1.40 10.73 -12.08
CA TYR A 77 -0.15 11.09 -12.74
C TYR A 77 -0.18 10.76 -14.23
N LEU A 78 -0.66 9.57 -14.61
CA LEU A 78 -0.81 9.18 -16.01
C LEU A 78 -1.79 10.09 -16.77
N GLY A 79 -2.88 10.51 -16.12
CA GLY A 79 -3.80 11.51 -16.64
C GLY A 79 -3.14 12.86 -16.88
N PHE A 80 -2.24 13.27 -15.97
CA PHE A 80 -1.54 14.56 -16.05
C PHE A 80 -0.38 14.58 -17.07
N VAL A 81 0.36 13.47 -17.20
CA VAL A 81 1.63 13.41 -17.96
C VAL A 81 1.46 13.24 -19.46
N GLY A 82 0.28 12.85 -19.95
CA GLY A 82 -0.03 12.98 -21.38
C GLY A 82 -0.69 11.79 -22.06
N CYS A 83 -1.06 10.74 -21.33
CA CYS A 83 -1.77 9.59 -21.91
C CYS A 83 -3.06 10.03 -22.65
N VAL A 84 -3.73 11.08 -22.17
CA VAL A 84 -4.90 11.68 -22.83
C VAL A 84 -4.53 12.30 -24.19
N LYS A 85 -3.38 12.98 -24.30
CA LYS A 85 -2.92 13.60 -25.56
C LYS A 85 -2.55 12.55 -26.61
N GLU A 86 -1.83 11.50 -26.23
CA GLU A 86 -1.45 10.43 -27.16
C GLU A 86 -2.64 9.60 -27.63
N ILE A 87 -3.61 9.31 -26.74
CA ILE A 87 -4.85 8.60 -27.11
C ILE A 87 -5.71 9.47 -28.06
N LEU A 88 -5.82 10.79 -27.79
CA LEU A 88 -6.52 11.73 -28.68
C LEU A 88 -5.86 11.83 -30.06
N GLN A 89 -4.52 11.86 -30.10
CA GLN A 89 -3.76 11.99 -31.34
C GLN A 89 -3.83 10.72 -32.20
N LYS A 90 -3.75 9.53 -31.59
CA LYS A 90 -3.97 8.25 -32.30
C LYS A 90 -5.37 8.14 -32.90
N LYS A 91 -6.40 8.59 -32.18
CA LYS A 91 -7.79 8.54 -32.66
C LYS A 91 -8.03 9.47 -33.86
N GLN A 92 -7.42 10.65 -33.88
CA GLN A 92 -7.50 11.61 -34.99
C GLN A 92 -6.81 11.09 -36.27
N VAL A 93 -5.62 10.49 -36.14
CA VAL A 93 -4.89 9.93 -37.29
C VAL A 93 -5.62 8.76 -37.95
N GLN A 94 -6.40 7.99 -37.19
CA GLN A 94 -7.15 6.85 -37.72
C GLN A 94 -8.41 7.27 -38.50
N ILE A 95 -9.06 8.37 -38.11
CA ILE A 95 -10.23 8.94 -38.82
C ILE A 95 -9.81 9.60 -40.15
N LEU A 96 -8.63 10.21 -40.20
CA LEU A 96 -8.11 10.84 -41.43
C LEU A 96 -7.59 9.84 -42.47
N ARG A 97 -7.50 8.55 -42.12
CA ARG A 97 -7.07 7.45 -43.00
C ARG A 97 -8.22 6.57 -43.52
N SER A 98 -9.47 6.82 -43.12
CA SER A 98 -10.67 6.15 -43.65
C SER A 98 -11.42 7.06 -44.61
#